data_AF-A0A7C3Q9G6-F1
#
_entry.id   AF-A0A7C3Q9G6-F1
#
_cell.length_a   1.000
_cell.length_b   1.000
_cell.length_c   1.000
_cell.angle_alpha   90.00
_cell.angle_beta   90.00
_cell.angle_gamma   90.00
#
_symmetry.space_group_name_H-M   'P 1'
#
loop_
_entity.id
_entity.type
_entity.pdbx_description
1 polymer ?
#
loop_
_entity_poly.entity_id
_entity_poly.type
_entity_poly.pdbx_seq_one_letter_code
_entity_poly.pdbx_strand_id
1 'polypeptide(L)'
;MNKNKHYIAEQKFRPLKHQLQKVFKELRFSILDNKPPAATQVIEFIQLTEIMISYPGFGDENYADFLAACRQLGRLTPDTPLPVWRQHLDAVAAQRSRCHQSFRS
;
A
#
# COMPACT_ATOMS: atom_id res chain seq x y z
N MET A 1 -21.67 14.71 -14.83
CA MET A 1 -20.51 14.55 -13.93
C MET A 1 -19.74 15.88 -13.88
N ASN A 2 -19.48 16.45 -12.69
CA ASN A 2 -18.89 17.79 -12.56
C ASN A 2 -17.35 17.74 -12.73
N LYS A 3 -16.82 18.34 -13.81
CA LYS A 3 -15.39 18.32 -14.17
C LYS A 3 -14.47 18.83 -13.05
N ASN A 4 -14.96 19.76 -12.20
CA ASN A 4 -14.19 20.28 -11.06
C ASN A 4 -13.96 19.24 -9.96
N LYS A 5 -14.93 18.35 -9.70
CA LYS A 5 -14.79 17.31 -8.67
C LYS A 5 -13.74 16.27 -9.07
N HIS A 6 -13.67 15.93 -10.35
CA HIS A 6 -12.70 14.98 -10.88
C HIS A 6 -11.26 15.53 -10.82
N TYR A 7 -11.07 16.80 -11.19
CA TYR A 7 -9.77 17.46 -11.13
C TYR A 7 -9.23 17.56 -9.69
N ILE A 8 -10.08 17.91 -8.71
CA ILE A 8 -9.68 17.97 -7.29
C ILE A 8 -9.33 16.58 -6.75
N ALA A 9 -10.08 15.54 -7.13
CA ALA A 9 -9.77 14.16 -6.74
C ALA A 9 -8.42 13.71 -7.29
N GLU A 10 -8.12 14.02 -8.55
CA GLU A 10 -6.83 13.69 -9.19
C GLU A 10 -5.64 14.40 -8.52
N GLN A 11 -5.80 15.70 -8.21
CA GLN A 11 -4.77 16.49 -7.50
C GLN A 11 -4.47 15.97 -6.09
N LYS A 12 -5.44 15.36 -5.41
CA LYS A 12 -5.25 14.74 -4.08
C LYS A 12 -4.72 13.31 -4.18
N PHE A 13 -5.16 12.57 -5.19
CA PHE A 13 -4.78 11.18 -5.39
C PHE A 13 -3.30 11.01 -5.75
N ARG A 14 -2.76 11.85 -6.65
CA ARG A 14 -1.37 11.70 -7.10
C ARG A 14 -0.34 11.86 -5.97
N PRO A 15 -0.41 12.89 -5.11
CA PRO A 15 0.46 12.99 -3.93
C PRO A 15 0.29 11.80 -2.97
N LEU A 16 -0.95 11.36 -2.72
CA LEU A 16 -1.24 10.20 -1.89
C LEU A 16 -0.56 8.93 -2.42
N LYS A 17 -0.68 8.66 -3.72
CA LYS A 17 -0.04 7.52 -4.39
C LYS A 17 1.49 7.58 -4.26
N HIS A 18 2.09 8.76 -4.43
CA HIS A 18 3.53 8.94 -4.26
C HIS A 18 3.98 8.69 -2.81
N GLN A 19 3.24 9.22 -1.83
CA GLN A 19 3.53 9.00 -0.42
C GLN A 19 3.42 7.51 -0.06
N LEU A 20 2.34 6.85 -0.48
CA LEU A 20 2.16 5.41 -0.27
C LEU A 20 3.32 4.60 -0.86
N GLN A 21 3.76 4.95 -2.08
CA GLN A 21 4.90 4.30 -2.72
C GLN A 21 6.22 4.54 -1.97
N LYS A 22 6.41 5.74 -1.42
CA LYS A 22 7.59 6.08 -0.63
C LYS A 22 7.64 5.22 0.65
N VAL A 23 6.57 5.23 1.44
CA VAL A 23 6.50 4.45 2.68
C VAL A 23 6.69 2.96 2.40
N PHE A 24 6.07 2.42 1.33
CA PHE A 24 6.27 1.02 0.96
C PHE A 24 7.74 0.67 0.64
N LYS A 25 8.47 1.57 -0.01
CA LYS A 25 9.90 1.38 -0.27
C LYS A 25 10.70 1.38 1.02
N GLU A 26 10.38 2.28 1.95
CA GLU A 26 11.03 2.34 3.26
C GLU A 26 10.82 1.04 4.05
N LEU A 27 9.60 0.49 4.08
CA LEU A 27 9.32 -0.81 4.72
C LEU A 27 10.21 -1.92 4.12
N ARG A 28 10.35 -1.96 2.78
CA ARG A 28 11.22 -2.95 2.10
C ARG A 28 12.69 -2.71 2.39
N PHE A 29 13.12 -1.45 2.51
CA PHE A 29 14.50 -1.10 2.84
C PHE A 29 14.88 -1.51 4.25
N SER A 30 13.98 -1.39 5.24
CA SER A 30 14.23 -1.92 6.60
C SER A 30 14.60 -3.41 6.55
N ILE A 31 13.86 -4.21 5.77
CA ILE A 31 14.14 -5.64 5.61
C ILE A 31 15.48 -5.91 4.91
N LEU A 32 15.88 -5.08 3.94
CA LEU A 32 17.20 -5.18 3.32
C LEU A 32 18.33 -4.79 4.28
N ASP A 33 18.06 -3.88 5.21
CA ASP A 33 18.97 -3.46 6.29
C ASP A 33 18.94 -4.41 7.51
N ASN A 34 18.34 -5.60 7.36
CA ASN A 34 18.17 -6.62 8.40
C ASN A 34 17.49 -6.09 9.68
N LYS A 35 16.50 -5.20 9.52
CA LYS A 35 15.72 -4.63 10.62
C LYS A 35 14.22 -4.77 10.37
N PRO A 36 13.40 -5.00 11.40
CA PRO A 36 11.95 -4.91 11.24
C PRO A 36 11.58 -3.46 10.89
N PRO A 37 10.53 -3.23 10.09
CA PRO A 37 10.02 -1.88 9.85
C PRO A 37 9.47 -1.26 11.14
N ALA A 38 9.51 0.07 11.24
CA ALA A 38 8.95 0.75 12.40
C ALA A 38 7.41 0.61 12.41
N ALA A 39 6.82 0.40 13.58
CA ALA A 39 5.37 0.28 13.73
C ALA A 39 4.63 1.51 13.17
N THR A 40 5.20 2.70 13.35
CA THR A 40 4.66 3.96 12.82
C THR A 40 4.59 3.97 11.29
N GLN A 41 5.61 3.44 10.59
CA GLN A 41 5.61 3.34 9.13
C GLN A 41 4.56 2.33 8.64
N VAL A 42 4.35 1.23 9.37
CA VAL A 42 3.31 0.24 9.04
C VAL A 42 1.92 0.85 9.19
N ILE A 43 1.68 1.58 10.29
CA ILE A 43 0.41 2.30 10.53
C ILE A 43 0.17 3.33 9.43
N GLU A 44 1.17 4.16 9.12
CA GLU A 44 1.08 5.15 8.04
C GLU A 44 0.75 4.49 6.70
N PHE A 45 1.43 3.39 6.36
CA PHE A 45 1.17 2.67 5.11
C PHE A 45 -0.26 2.14 5.02
N ILE A 46 -0.81 1.60 6.11
CA ILE A 46 -2.19 1.11 6.17
C ILE A 46 -3.18 2.27 6.03
N GLN A 47 -2.99 3.37 6.76
CA GLN A 47 -3.86 4.54 6.68
C GLN A 47 -3.86 5.16 5.28
N LEU A 48 -2.69 5.31 4.66
CA LEU A 48 -2.58 5.81 3.28
C LEU A 48 -3.27 4.86 2.30
N THR A 49 -3.18 3.54 2.52
CA THR A 49 -3.88 2.54 1.70
C THR A 49 -5.39 2.68 1.82
N GLU A 50 -5.92 2.80 3.04
CA GLU A 50 -7.36 2.96 3.30
C GLU A 50 -7.92 4.23 2.64
N ILE A 51 -7.17 5.33 2.71
CA ILE A 51 -7.54 6.56 2.00
C ILE A 51 -7.48 6.34 0.49
N MET A 52 -6.44 5.67 -0.03
CA MET A 52 -6.25 5.47 -1.47
C MET A 52 -7.38 4.66 -2.10
N ILE A 53 -7.79 3.56 -1.47
CA ILE A 53 -8.84 2.69 -2.01
C ILE A 53 -10.24 3.32 -1.96
N SER A 54 -10.42 4.43 -1.22
CA SER A 54 -11.68 5.18 -1.22
C SER A 54 -11.90 5.98 -2.51
N TYR A 55 -10.83 6.17 -3.31
CA TYR A 55 -10.93 6.74 -4.65
C TYR A 55 -11.26 5.63 -5.65
N PRO A 56 -12.41 5.67 -6.34
CA PRO A 56 -12.72 4.68 -7.36
C PRO A 56 -11.73 4.80 -8.52
N GLY A 57 -11.41 3.67 -9.14
CA GLY A 57 -10.46 3.62 -10.25
C GLY A 57 -10.33 2.22 -10.82
N PHE A 58 -9.49 2.08 -11.84
CA PHE A 58 -9.19 0.78 -12.43
C PHE A 58 -8.54 -0.15 -11.40
N GLY A 59 -8.97 -1.42 -11.40
CA GLY A 59 -8.47 -2.44 -10.47
C GLY A 59 -9.11 -2.38 -9.08
N ASP A 60 -10.21 -1.65 -8.89
CA ASP A 60 -10.94 -1.55 -7.63
C ASP A 60 -11.50 -2.90 -7.15
N GLU A 61 -11.74 -3.83 -8.08
CA GLU A 61 -12.10 -5.21 -7.77
C GLU A 61 -11.03 -5.94 -6.93
N ASN A 62 -9.79 -5.46 -6.97
CA ASN A 62 -8.66 -6.00 -6.20
C ASN A 62 -8.41 -5.24 -4.88
N TYR A 63 -9.12 -4.14 -4.60
CA TYR A 63 -8.83 -3.30 -3.43
C TYR A 63 -9.06 -4.02 -2.10
N ALA A 64 -10.07 -4.91 -2.04
CA ALA A 64 -10.34 -5.70 -0.85
C ALA A 64 -9.15 -6.62 -0.49
N ASP A 65 -8.63 -7.36 -1.48
CA ASP A 65 -7.49 -8.26 -1.30
C ASP A 65 -6.20 -7.51 -1.00
N PHE A 66 -5.98 -6.39 -1.68
CA PHE A 66 -4.84 -5.51 -1.41
C PHE A 66 -4.87 -4.97 0.01
N LEU A 67 -6.00 -4.42 0.46
CA LEU A 67 -6.15 -3.92 1.83
C LEU A 67 -5.99 -5.04 2.87
N ALA A 68 -6.56 -6.23 2.61
CA ALA A 68 -6.40 -7.37 3.49
C ALA A 68 -4.92 -7.75 3.67
N ALA A 69 -4.14 -7.76 2.59
CA ALA A 69 -2.70 -7.99 2.64
C ALA A 69 -1.97 -6.89 3.44
N CYS A 70 -2.30 -5.61 3.23
CA CYS A 70 -1.71 -4.50 4.00
C CYS A 70 -2.01 -4.62 5.50
N ARG A 71 -3.24 -5.01 5.87
CA ARG A 71 -3.63 -5.20 7.28
C ARG A 71 -2.91 -6.35 7.96
N GLN A 72 -2.43 -7.36 7.22
CA GLN A 72 -1.57 -8.40 7.81
C GLN A 72 -0.23 -7.84 8.29
N LEU A 73 0.32 -6.80 7.65
CA LEU A 73 1.55 -6.15 8.15
C LEU A 73 1.36 -5.56 9.55
N GLY A 74 0.17 -5.02 9.84
CA GLY A 74 -0.15 -4.46 11.17
C GLY A 74 -0.26 -5.50 12.29
N ARG A 75 -0.22 -6.80 11.96
CA ARG A 75 -0.20 -7.90 12.94
C ARG A 75 1.21 -8.35 13.29
N LEU A 76 2.21 -7.89 12.53
CA LEU A 76 3.60 -8.24 12.76
C LEU A 76 4.19 -7.34 13.84
N THR A 77 5.05 -7.93 14.67
CA THR A 77 5.74 -7.25 15.78
C THR A 77 7.23 -7.06 15.45
N PRO A 78 7.95 -6.24 16.22
CA PRO A 78 9.42 -6.16 16.10
C PRO A 78 10.12 -7.52 16.28
N ASP A 79 9.54 -8.43 17.06
CA ASP A 79 10.07 -9.79 17.28
C ASP A 79 9.70 -10.79 16.18
N THR A 80 8.84 -10.39 15.23
CA THR A 80 8.49 -11.24 14.10
C THR A 80 9.74 -11.48 13.24
N PRO A 81 10.05 -12.74 12.87
CA PRO A 81 11.23 -13.04 12.06
C PRO A 81 11.25 -12.27 10.73
N LEU A 82 12.40 -11.73 10.33
CA LEU A 82 12.57 -10.99 9.07
C LEU A 82 12.12 -11.76 7.82
N PRO A 83 12.29 -13.10 7.70
CA PRO A 83 11.73 -13.85 6.59
C PRO A 83 10.20 -13.77 6.51
N VAL A 84 9.51 -13.73 7.65
CA VAL A 84 8.04 -13.57 7.72
C VAL A 84 7.65 -12.17 7.26
N TRP A 85 8.34 -11.13 7.72
CA TRP A 85 8.14 -9.76 7.21
C TRP A 85 8.30 -9.68 5.69
N ARG A 86 9.35 -10.29 5.14
CA ARG A 86 9.61 -10.32 3.70
C ARG A 86 8.46 -10.97 2.94
N GLN A 87 7.98 -12.12 3.42
CA GLN A 87 6.83 -12.82 2.81
C GLN A 87 5.58 -11.93 2.75
N HIS A 88 5.25 -11.22 3.83
CA HIS A 88 4.09 -10.33 3.85
C HIS A 88 4.28 -9.11 2.92
N LEU A 89 5.46 -8.51 2.87
CA LEU A 89 5.74 -7.39 1.95
C LEU A 89 5.71 -7.82 0.48
N ASP A 90 6.13 -9.05 0.17
CA ASP A 90 6.04 -9.58 -1.19
C ASP A 90 4.60 -9.94 -1.57
N ALA A 91 3.78 -10.43 -0.63
CA ALA A 91 2.35 -10.59 -0.84
C ALA A 91 1.65 -9.25 -1.14
N VAL A 92 1.98 -8.19 -0.41
CA VAL A 92 1.49 -6.82 -0.69
C VAL A 92 1.95 -6.34 -2.07
N ALA A 93 3.21 -6.58 -2.44
CA ALA A 93 3.72 -6.22 -3.77
C ALA A 93 2.97 -6.94 -4.90
N ALA A 94 2.66 -8.23 -4.71
CA ALA A 94 1.90 -9.02 -5.66
C ALA A 94 0.47 -8.49 -5.85
N GLN A 95 -0.24 -8.19 -4.75
CA GLN A 95 -1.59 -7.62 -4.82
C GLN A 95 -1.60 -6.23 -5.46
N ARG A 96 -0.62 -5.39 -5.12
CA ARG A 96 -0.44 -4.09 -5.77
C ARG A 96 -0.20 -4.23 -7.28
N SER A 97 0.55 -5.24 -7.71
CA SER A 97 0.76 -5.51 -9.14
C SER A 97 -0.55 -5.84 -9.84
N ARG A 98 -1.43 -6.63 -9.22
CA ARG A 98 -2.76 -6.95 -9.78
C ARG A 98 -3.63 -5.71 -9.99
N CYS A 99 -3.67 -4.81 -8.99
CA CYS A 99 -4.37 -3.53 -9.12
C CYS A 99 -3.89 -2.70 -10.33
N HIS A 100 -2.61 -2.79 -10.69
CA HIS A 100 -2.04 -2.08 -11.84
C HIS A 100 -2.17 -2.85 -13.17
N GLN A 101 -2.28 -4.18 -13.15
CA GLN A 101 -2.47 -4.98 -14.35
C GLN A 101 -3.84 -4.71 -14.97
N SER A 102 -4.89 -4.60 -14.15
CA SER A 102 -6.24 -4.17 -14.59
C SER A 102 -6.27 -2.76 -15.22
N PHE A 103 -5.24 -1.93 -15.02
CA PHE A 103 -5.11 -0.61 -15.65
C PHE A 103 -4.40 -0.66 -17.02
N ARG A 104 -3.61 -1.70 -17.29
CA ARG A 104 -2.84 -1.84 -18.54
C ARG A 104 -3.51 -2.76 -19.57
N SER A 105 -4.60 -3.43 -19.19
CA SER A 105 -5.46 -4.24 -20.04
C SER A 105 -6.57 -3.43 -20.69
#